data_AF-A0AAN5C4D7-F1
#
_entry.id   AF-A0AAN5C4D7-F1
#
_cell.length_a   1.000
_cell.length_b   1.000
_cell.length_c   1.000
_cell.angle_alpha   90.00
_cell.angle_beta   90.00
_cell.angle_gamma   90.00
#
_symmetry.space_group_name_H-M   'P 1'
#
loop_
_entity.id
_entity.type
_entity.pdbx_description
1 polymer ?
#
loop_
_entity_poly.entity_id
_entity_poly.type
_entity_poly.pdbx_seq_one_letter_code
_entity_poly.pdbx_strand_id
1 'polypeptide(L)'
;MASPITGFEAQANALLEKTDIIASTPHALVELVNPFSPEHDTSSAAQSVISLLQSQLQQEASRNWELACLPRPWKGGRDNEEEQKPLDSGAKHAFPQITVPDPVQNGSRAIFPEVYMSVYSNQEVETVPPTSDIASSLLRDALVDTINILDFNRIATAKYLIDIDCYFTPHTFVKRATPFDRLRDISGDRPTWKPEDVAVDAVFSQLFQLPSPQHKLVYYHSVLTECCKIAPAAIAPSLGRAIRFLYRSLETIDLDLSHRFLDWFAHHLSNFGFTWKWSEWSVPPQRYRSLP
;
A
#
# COMPACT_ATOMS: atom_id res chain seq x y z
N MET A 1 -9.23 -17.26 -11.13
CA MET A 1 -10.62 -17.55 -11.57
C MET A 1 -11.28 -16.28 -12.09
N ALA A 2 -11.77 -16.28 -13.33
CA ALA A 2 -12.30 -15.11 -14.05
C ALA A 2 -13.56 -14.46 -13.43
N SER A 3 -13.84 -13.22 -13.88
CA SER A 3 -15.06 -12.46 -13.58
C SER A 3 -16.34 -13.26 -13.90
N PRO A 4 -17.38 -13.23 -13.05
CA PRO A 4 -18.66 -13.90 -13.33
C PRO A 4 -19.53 -13.16 -14.35
N ILE A 5 -19.18 -11.91 -14.70
CA ILE A 5 -19.91 -11.09 -15.67
C ILE A 5 -19.14 -11.13 -17.00
N THR A 6 -19.80 -11.61 -18.05
CA THR A 6 -19.28 -11.67 -19.42
C THR A 6 -20.04 -10.70 -20.32
N GLY A 7 -19.39 -10.19 -21.37
CA GLY A 7 -20.01 -9.34 -22.40
C GLY A 7 -19.82 -7.83 -22.20
N PHE A 8 -19.10 -7.43 -21.16
CA PHE A 8 -18.73 -6.02 -20.89
C PHE A 8 -17.25 -5.73 -21.18
N GLU A 9 -16.48 -6.70 -21.65
CA GLU A 9 -15.04 -6.60 -21.87
C GLU A 9 -14.73 -5.49 -22.90
N ALA A 10 -15.50 -5.42 -23.98
CA ALA A 10 -15.35 -4.37 -24.99
C ALA A 10 -15.60 -2.96 -24.41
N GLN A 11 -16.58 -2.82 -23.51
CA GLN A 11 -16.90 -1.54 -22.87
C GLN A 11 -15.82 -1.16 -21.84
N ALA A 12 -15.32 -2.12 -21.08
CA ALA A 12 -14.22 -1.93 -20.13
C ALA A 12 -12.94 -1.51 -20.87
N ASN A 13 -12.58 -2.18 -21.96
CA ASN A 13 -11.42 -1.83 -22.78
C ASN A 13 -11.56 -0.43 -23.37
N ALA A 14 -12.73 -0.09 -23.92
CA ALA A 14 -12.99 1.24 -24.45
C ALA A 14 -12.92 2.34 -23.37
N LEU A 15 -13.25 2.02 -22.11
CA LEU A 15 -13.07 2.95 -20.99
C LEU A 15 -11.58 3.13 -20.67
N LEU A 16 -10.82 2.03 -20.58
CA LEU A 16 -9.37 2.06 -20.32
C LEU A 16 -8.62 2.86 -21.38
N GLU A 17 -8.97 2.73 -22.66
CA GLU A 17 -8.36 3.51 -23.75
C GLU A 17 -8.64 5.02 -23.59
N LYS A 18 -9.85 5.39 -23.16
CA LYS A 18 -10.21 6.80 -22.95
C LYS A 18 -9.52 7.41 -21.73
N THR A 19 -9.37 6.64 -20.65
CA THR A 19 -8.73 7.13 -19.41
C THR A 19 -7.22 7.18 -19.53
N ASP A 20 -6.61 6.42 -20.45
CA ASP A 20 -5.17 6.38 -20.68
C ASP A 20 -4.56 7.75 -20.97
N ILE A 21 -5.27 8.59 -21.74
CA ILE A 21 -4.84 9.96 -22.08
C ILE A 21 -4.69 10.81 -20.81
N ILE A 22 -5.64 10.67 -19.88
CA ILE A 22 -5.66 11.42 -18.62
C ILE A 22 -4.57 10.87 -17.69
N ALA A 23 -4.50 9.55 -17.54
CA ALA A 23 -3.55 8.89 -16.67
C ALA A 23 -2.08 9.06 -17.11
N SER A 24 -1.83 9.18 -18.41
CA SER A 24 -0.50 9.41 -18.98
C SER A 24 -0.04 10.87 -18.91
N THR A 25 -0.92 11.80 -18.55
CA THR A 25 -0.59 13.22 -18.42
C THR A 25 -0.26 13.55 -16.98
N PRO A 26 1.02 13.80 -16.61
CA PRO A 26 1.39 14.12 -15.24
C PRO A 26 0.77 15.46 -14.81
N HIS A 27 0.20 15.49 -13.60
CA HIS A 27 -0.32 16.73 -13.02
C HIS A 27 0.83 17.65 -12.63
N ALA A 28 0.71 18.96 -12.86
CA ALA A 28 1.77 19.95 -12.62
C ALA A 28 2.28 19.99 -11.15
N LEU A 29 1.48 19.50 -10.21
CA LEU A 29 1.83 19.45 -8.78
C LEU A 29 2.42 18.11 -8.34
N VAL A 30 2.53 17.08 -9.21
CA VAL A 30 3.08 15.76 -8.85
C VAL A 30 4.50 15.86 -8.29
N GLU A 31 5.33 16.75 -8.84
CA GLU A 31 6.70 16.94 -8.37
C GLU A 31 6.76 17.48 -6.93
N LEU A 32 5.77 18.28 -6.52
CA LEU A 32 5.71 18.87 -5.17
C LEU A 32 5.30 17.86 -4.09
N VAL A 33 4.72 16.73 -4.50
CA VAL A 33 4.28 15.66 -3.60
C VAL A 33 5.14 14.40 -3.75
N ASN A 34 6.25 14.49 -4.48
CA ASN A 34 7.20 13.40 -4.62
C ASN A 34 8.02 13.28 -3.31
N PRO A 35 7.98 12.12 -2.62
CA PRO A 35 8.71 11.95 -1.38
C PRO A 35 10.24 11.92 -1.55
N PHE A 36 10.75 11.71 -2.76
CA PHE A 36 12.18 11.63 -3.04
C PHE A 36 12.61 12.61 -4.14
N SER A 37 13.71 13.32 -3.90
CA SER A 37 14.32 14.29 -4.81
C SER A 37 14.71 13.63 -6.13
N PRO A 38 14.37 14.25 -7.28
CA PRO A 38 14.68 13.72 -8.60
C PRO A 38 16.18 13.79 -8.97
N GLU A 39 17.00 14.55 -8.23
CA GLU A 39 18.40 14.84 -8.60
C GLU A 39 19.42 13.75 -8.21
N HIS A 40 19.01 12.67 -7.53
CA HIS A 40 19.93 11.68 -6.93
C HIS A 40 19.80 10.24 -7.46
N ASP A 41 19.73 10.14 -8.77
CA ASP A 41 19.86 8.92 -9.57
C ASP A 41 18.62 8.00 -9.64
N THR A 42 18.36 7.64 -10.89
CA THR A 42 17.15 7.09 -11.49
C THR A 42 16.88 5.62 -11.15
N SER A 43 15.64 5.29 -10.76
CA SER A 43 15.01 3.99 -11.11
C SER A 43 13.49 3.94 -10.94
N SER A 44 12.87 4.86 -10.20
CA SER A 44 11.42 4.98 -10.15
C SER A 44 11.03 6.45 -10.11
N ALA A 45 10.71 7.04 -11.26
CA ALA A 45 9.93 8.27 -11.27
C ALA A 45 8.71 8.05 -10.37
N ALA A 46 8.44 9.00 -9.46
CA ALA A 46 7.25 8.98 -8.63
C ALA A 46 6.01 8.77 -9.50
N GLN A 47 5.46 7.55 -9.48
CA GLN A 47 4.26 7.23 -10.24
C GLN A 47 3.07 7.78 -9.47
N SER A 48 2.28 8.62 -10.14
CA SER A 48 0.99 9.03 -9.61
C SER A 48 0.11 7.80 -9.38
N VAL A 49 -0.75 7.85 -8.37
CA VAL A 49 -1.69 6.75 -8.11
C VAL A 49 -2.62 6.50 -9.31
N ILE A 50 -3.00 7.54 -10.05
CA ILE A 50 -3.84 7.41 -11.25
C ILE A 50 -3.11 6.67 -12.38
N SER A 51 -1.87 7.05 -12.67
CA SER A 51 -1.06 6.39 -13.70
C SER A 51 -0.74 4.94 -13.33
N LEU A 52 -0.47 4.69 -12.04
CA LEU A 52 -0.26 3.37 -11.49
C LEU A 52 -1.51 2.49 -11.68
N LEU A 53 -2.67 2.98 -11.26
CA LEU A 53 -3.93 2.25 -11.36
C LEU A 53 -4.30 1.94 -12.82
N GLN A 54 -4.09 2.89 -13.73
CA GLN A 54 -4.30 2.67 -15.16
C GLN A 54 -3.49 1.47 -15.67
N SER A 55 -2.19 1.43 -15.36
CA SER A 55 -1.29 0.33 -15.78
C SER A 55 -1.71 -1.01 -15.18
N GLN A 56 -2.05 -1.03 -13.89
CA GLN A 56 -2.51 -2.22 -13.18
C GLN A 56 -3.82 -2.77 -13.76
N LEU A 57 -4.79 -1.89 -14.09
CA LEU A 57 -6.05 -2.29 -14.70
C LEU A 57 -5.86 -2.83 -16.12
N GLN A 58 -4.95 -2.26 -16.91
CA GLN A 58 -4.58 -2.80 -18.22
C GLN A 58 -3.94 -4.20 -18.09
N GLN A 59 -3.10 -4.42 -17.07
CA GLN A 59 -2.54 -5.74 -16.80
C GLN A 59 -3.61 -6.75 -16.36
N GLU A 60 -4.54 -6.36 -15.48
CA GLU A 60 -5.67 -7.22 -15.10
C GLU A 60 -6.60 -7.54 -16.27
N ALA A 61 -6.82 -6.58 -17.19
CA ALA A 61 -7.58 -6.83 -18.41
C ALA A 61 -6.92 -7.92 -19.26
N SER A 62 -5.59 -7.91 -19.38
CA SER A 62 -4.83 -8.97 -20.08
C SER A 62 -4.90 -10.34 -19.39
N ARG A 63 -5.22 -10.36 -18.09
CA ARG A 63 -5.37 -11.57 -17.25
C ARG A 63 -6.83 -11.99 -17.05
N ASN A 64 -7.76 -11.48 -17.87
CA ASN A 64 -9.19 -11.77 -17.79
C ASN A 64 -9.84 -11.38 -16.45
N TRP A 65 -9.39 -10.26 -15.85
CA TRP A 65 -9.97 -9.67 -14.64
C TRP A 65 -10.05 -10.67 -13.47
N GLU A 66 -8.93 -11.35 -13.20
CA GLU A 66 -8.87 -12.37 -12.16
C GLU A 66 -9.03 -11.77 -10.76
N LEU A 67 -8.38 -10.62 -10.49
CA LEU A 67 -8.40 -9.93 -9.19
C LEU A 67 -8.14 -10.90 -8.04
N ALA A 68 -7.02 -11.63 -8.12
CA ALA A 68 -6.77 -12.85 -7.34
C ALA A 68 -6.82 -12.64 -5.82
N CYS A 69 -6.39 -11.48 -5.32
CA CYS A 69 -6.36 -11.18 -3.89
C CYS A 69 -7.76 -10.94 -3.28
N LEU A 70 -8.79 -10.62 -4.07
CA LEU A 70 -10.11 -10.28 -3.54
C LEU A 70 -10.94 -11.52 -3.18
N PRO A 71 -11.48 -11.59 -1.94
CA PRO A 71 -12.33 -12.70 -1.54
C PRO A 71 -13.66 -12.62 -2.28
N ARG A 72 -14.26 -13.79 -2.56
CA ARG A 72 -15.56 -13.90 -3.24
C ARG A 72 -16.55 -14.68 -2.37
N PRO A 73 -16.96 -14.14 -1.19
CA PRO A 73 -17.79 -14.86 -0.23
C PRO A 73 -19.13 -15.33 -0.81
N TRP A 74 -19.65 -14.60 -1.81
CA TRP A 74 -20.86 -14.96 -2.54
C TRP A 74 -20.75 -16.23 -3.40
N LYS A 75 -19.54 -16.77 -3.64
CA LYS A 75 -19.34 -18.03 -4.36
C LYS A 75 -19.49 -19.27 -3.46
N GLY A 76 -19.74 -19.10 -2.16
CA GLY A 76 -19.89 -20.19 -1.19
C GLY A 76 -18.55 -20.71 -0.65
N GLY A 77 -18.57 -21.26 0.58
CA GLY A 77 -17.45 -22.00 1.15
C GLY A 77 -17.31 -23.38 0.50
N ARG A 78 -16.11 -23.97 0.56
CA ARG A 78 -15.73 -25.23 -0.12
C ARG A 78 -16.52 -26.49 0.30
N ASP A 79 -17.52 -26.42 1.17
CA ASP A 79 -17.96 -27.60 1.91
C ASP A 79 -19.38 -28.10 1.65
N ASN A 80 -20.19 -27.54 0.76
CA ASN A 80 -21.44 -28.20 0.33
C ASN A 80 -21.80 -27.84 -1.12
N GLU A 81 -21.56 -28.79 -2.04
CA GLU A 81 -21.89 -28.69 -3.47
C GLU A 81 -23.41 -28.63 -3.76
N GLU A 82 -24.26 -28.78 -2.73
CA GLU A 82 -25.72 -28.86 -2.86
C GLU A 82 -26.50 -27.58 -2.50
N GLU A 83 -25.86 -26.55 -1.94
CA GLU A 83 -26.53 -25.25 -1.78
C GLU A 83 -26.58 -24.52 -3.12
N GLN A 84 -27.74 -24.55 -3.78
CA GLN A 84 -28.08 -23.70 -4.93
C GLN A 84 -27.52 -22.29 -4.67
N LYS A 85 -26.62 -21.81 -5.54
CA LYS A 85 -26.06 -20.45 -5.48
C LYS A 85 -27.21 -19.45 -5.46
N PRO A 86 -27.59 -18.89 -4.29
CA PRO A 86 -28.88 -18.20 -4.13
C PRO A 86 -28.99 -16.94 -5.01
N LEU A 87 -27.82 -16.44 -5.43
CA LEU A 87 -27.65 -15.19 -6.17
C LEU A 87 -27.84 -15.34 -7.68
N ASP A 88 -27.70 -16.55 -8.24
CA ASP A 88 -27.84 -16.75 -9.69
C ASP A 88 -29.31 -16.58 -10.13
N SER A 89 -30.26 -16.85 -9.23
CA SER A 89 -31.70 -16.62 -9.42
C SER A 89 -32.20 -15.26 -8.92
N GLY A 90 -31.31 -14.40 -8.42
CA GLY A 90 -31.68 -13.10 -7.85
C GLY A 90 -32.23 -12.13 -8.90
N ALA A 91 -33.27 -11.36 -8.53
CA ALA A 91 -33.79 -10.30 -9.39
C ALA A 91 -32.73 -9.21 -9.62
N LYS A 92 -32.43 -8.91 -10.88
CA LYS A 92 -31.52 -7.84 -11.26
C LYS A 92 -32.27 -6.51 -11.34
N HIS A 93 -31.67 -5.45 -10.82
CA HIS A 93 -32.22 -4.09 -10.89
C HIS A 93 -31.39 -3.24 -11.85
N ALA A 94 -32.06 -2.46 -12.70
CA ALA A 94 -31.39 -1.49 -13.54
C ALA A 94 -30.81 -0.37 -12.68
N PHE A 95 -29.55 -0.01 -12.92
CA PHE A 95 -28.92 1.12 -12.26
C PHE A 95 -29.50 2.43 -12.82
N PRO A 96 -29.82 3.43 -11.98
CA PRO A 96 -30.37 4.69 -12.48
C PRO A 96 -29.33 5.44 -13.32
N GLN A 97 -29.81 6.27 -14.26
CA GLN A 97 -28.92 7.15 -15.01
C GLN A 97 -28.30 8.18 -14.07
N ILE A 98 -26.97 8.19 -13.98
CA ILE A 98 -26.21 9.20 -13.25
C ILE A 98 -25.78 10.29 -14.24
N THR A 99 -26.15 11.53 -13.97
CA THR A 99 -25.67 12.71 -14.70
C THR A 99 -24.61 13.41 -13.87
N VAL A 100 -23.39 13.49 -14.39
CA VAL A 100 -22.30 14.26 -13.78
C VAL A 100 -22.56 15.75 -14.04
N PRO A 101 -22.55 16.62 -13.02
CA PRO A 101 -22.71 18.06 -13.22
C PRO A 101 -21.61 18.63 -14.13
N ASP A 102 -21.97 19.57 -15.00
CA ASP A 102 -21.04 20.29 -15.87
C ASP A 102 -21.19 21.81 -15.63
N PRO A 103 -20.19 22.50 -15.04
CA PRO A 103 -18.92 21.94 -14.55
C PRO A 103 -19.10 21.15 -13.24
N VAL A 104 -18.19 20.19 -13.01
CA VAL A 104 -18.09 19.49 -11.72
C VAL A 104 -17.83 20.52 -10.63
N GLN A 105 -18.69 20.56 -9.62
CA GLN A 105 -18.56 21.48 -8.50
C GLN A 105 -17.38 21.06 -7.61
N ASN A 106 -16.54 22.02 -7.25
CA ASN A 106 -15.44 21.75 -6.32
C ASN A 106 -16.00 21.33 -4.95
N GLY A 107 -15.43 20.27 -4.37
CA GLY A 107 -15.74 19.84 -3.02
C GLY A 107 -15.17 20.79 -1.96
N SER A 108 -15.55 20.57 -0.70
CA SER A 108 -15.02 21.31 0.45
C SER A 108 -13.55 21.03 0.75
N ARG A 109 -12.99 19.95 0.18
CA ARG A 109 -11.58 19.56 0.31
C ARG A 109 -10.90 19.68 -1.05
N ALA A 110 -9.72 20.30 -1.06
CA ALA A 110 -8.85 20.30 -2.23
C ALA A 110 -8.35 18.87 -2.50
N ILE A 111 -8.31 18.49 -3.77
CA ILE A 111 -7.77 17.21 -4.21
C ILE A 111 -6.38 17.50 -4.77
N PHE A 112 -5.37 16.88 -4.18
CA PHE A 112 -3.98 16.95 -4.65
C PHE A 112 -3.63 15.64 -5.36
N PRO A 113 -2.68 15.66 -6.31
CA PRO A 113 -2.13 14.42 -6.83
C PRO A 113 -1.51 13.62 -5.67
N GLU A 114 -1.64 12.31 -5.75
CA GLU A 114 -1.03 11.38 -4.81
C GLU A 114 -0.03 10.51 -5.55
N VAL A 115 1.08 10.19 -4.88
CA VAL A 115 2.17 9.35 -5.39
C VAL A 115 2.23 8.09 -4.55
N TYR A 116 2.40 6.95 -5.20
CA TYR A 116 2.58 5.69 -4.48
C TYR A 116 3.97 5.63 -3.83
N MET A 117 4.01 5.48 -2.51
CA MET A 117 5.24 5.33 -1.73
C MET A 117 5.29 3.95 -1.07
N SER A 118 6.47 3.32 -1.12
CA SER A 118 6.75 2.11 -0.35
C SER A 118 8.12 2.16 0.31
N VAL A 119 8.17 1.84 1.60
CA VAL A 119 9.39 1.67 2.40
C VAL A 119 10.00 0.27 2.27
N TYR A 120 9.40 -0.58 1.44
CA TYR A 120 9.89 -1.92 1.08
C TYR A 120 10.26 -2.03 -0.40
N SER A 121 10.42 -0.90 -1.08
CA SER A 121 10.92 -0.85 -2.46
C SER A 121 12.37 -1.34 -2.55
N ASN A 122 12.74 -1.88 -3.73
CA ASN A 122 14.11 -2.31 -4.06
C ASN A 122 14.71 -3.36 -3.09
N GLN A 123 13.88 -4.28 -2.59
CA GLN A 123 14.34 -5.43 -1.80
C GLN A 123 14.69 -6.62 -2.69
N GLU A 124 15.62 -7.47 -2.24
CA GLU A 124 15.99 -8.71 -2.96
C GLU A 124 14.82 -9.68 -3.09
N VAL A 125 13.89 -9.67 -2.14
CA VAL A 125 12.67 -10.49 -2.13
C VAL A 125 11.49 -9.56 -1.94
N GLU A 126 10.46 -9.73 -2.78
CA GLU A 126 9.25 -8.92 -2.75
C GLU A 126 8.37 -9.31 -1.55
N THR A 127 8.42 -8.53 -0.48
CA THR A 127 7.59 -8.76 0.71
C THR A 127 6.29 -7.97 0.73
N VAL A 128 6.13 -7.07 -0.23
CA VAL A 128 4.88 -6.36 -0.54
C VAL A 128 4.56 -6.58 -2.02
N PRO A 129 3.29 -6.47 -2.46
CA PRO A 129 2.98 -6.59 -3.87
C PRO A 129 3.71 -5.53 -4.71
N PRO A 130 4.30 -5.90 -5.85
CA PRO A 130 4.95 -4.95 -6.73
C PRO A 130 3.93 -3.97 -7.33
N THR A 131 4.37 -2.78 -7.71
CA THR A 131 3.49 -1.74 -8.29
C THR A 131 2.86 -2.16 -9.61
N SER A 132 3.41 -3.14 -10.32
CA SER A 132 2.73 -3.73 -11.48
C SER A 132 1.46 -4.49 -11.09
N ASP A 133 1.42 -5.09 -9.89
CA ASP A 133 0.27 -5.89 -9.46
C ASP A 133 -0.82 -5.01 -8.80
N ILE A 134 -2.06 -5.15 -9.27
CA ILE A 134 -3.21 -4.42 -8.70
C ILE A 134 -3.40 -4.68 -7.21
N ALA A 135 -2.91 -5.81 -6.70
CA ALA A 135 -2.92 -6.12 -5.28
C ALA A 135 -2.21 -5.05 -4.45
N SER A 136 -1.20 -4.34 -4.99
CA SER A 136 -0.52 -3.25 -4.28
C SER A 136 -1.50 -2.12 -3.94
N SER A 137 -2.35 -1.75 -4.90
CA SER A 137 -3.34 -0.69 -4.74
C SER A 137 -4.52 -1.14 -3.89
N LEU A 138 -5.07 -2.33 -4.15
CA LEU A 138 -6.23 -2.85 -3.40
C LEU A 138 -5.92 -3.09 -1.92
N LEU A 139 -4.73 -3.63 -1.62
CA LEU A 139 -4.30 -3.81 -0.24
C LEU A 139 -4.00 -2.48 0.45
N ARG A 140 -3.35 -1.54 -0.26
CA ARG A 140 -3.08 -0.20 0.28
C ARG A 140 -4.38 0.53 0.59
N ASP A 141 -5.33 0.53 -0.32
CA ASP A 141 -6.62 1.22 -0.21
C ASP A 141 -7.41 0.73 1.03
N ALA A 142 -7.61 -0.58 1.17
CA ALA A 142 -8.31 -1.17 2.32
C ALA A 142 -7.65 -0.84 3.67
N LEU A 143 -6.32 -0.82 3.72
CA LEU A 143 -5.57 -0.50 4.94
C LEU A 143 -5.64 1.00 5.27
N VAL A 144 -5.49 1.86 4.25
CA VAL A 144 -5.58 3.33 4.41
C VAL A 144 -6.98 3.74 4.85
N ASP A 145 -8.02 3.17 4.25
CA ASP A 145 -9.41 3.37 4.68
C ASP A 145 -9.58 3.00 6.15
N THR A 146 -9.06 1.85 6.56
CA THR A 146 -9.15 1.44 7.96
C THR A 146 -8.41 2.39 8.91
N ILE A 147 -7.19 2.80 8.53
CA ILE A 147 -6.40 3.77 9.30
C ILE A 147 -7.16 5.08 9.48
N ASN A 148 -7.87 5.52 8.45
CA ASN A 148 -8.52 6.82 8.42
C ASN A 148 -9.94 6.81 9.01
N ILE A 149 -10.69 5.71 8.86
CA ILE A 149 -12.05 5.56 9.40
C ILE A 149 -12.03 5.26 10.90
N LEU A 150 -11.03 4.51 11.37
CA LEU A 150 -10.91 4.09 12.78
C LEU A 150 -9.90 4.93 13.57
N ASP A 151 -9.63 6.18 13.15
CA ASP A 151 -8.62 7.04 13.77
C ASP A 151 -8.87 7.34 15.26
N PHE A 152 -10.14 7.29 15.67
CA PHE A 152 -10.57 7.40 17.06
C PHE A 152 -10.14 6.22 17.96
N ASN A 153 -9.77 5.06 17.39
CA ASN A 153 -9.43 3.86 18.15
C ASN A 153 -8.20 3.12 17.59
N ARG A 154 -7.01 3.61 17.95
CA ARG A 154 -5.72 3.02 17.55
C ARG A 154 -5.56 1.53 17.84
N ILE A 155 -6.22 0.99 18.88
CA ILE A 155 -6.11 -0.44 19.23
C ILE A 155 -6.89 -1.29 18.21
N ALA A 156 -8.11 -0.84 17.86
CA ALA A 156 -8.92 -1.49 16.83
C ALA A 156 -8.24 -1.41 15.46
N THR A 157 -7.72 -0.23 15.10
CA THR A 157 -6.92 -0.05 13.88
C THR A 157 -5.75 -1.02 13.84
N ALA A 158 -4.90 -1.01 14.87
CA ALA A 158 -3.73 -1.88 14.92
C ALA A 158 -4.11 -3.37 14.83
N LYS A 159 -5.17 -3.80 15.53
CA LYS A 159 -5.67 -5.17 15.43
C LYS A 159 -6.07 -5.53 14.00
N TYR A 160 -6.81 -4.66 13.31
CA TYR A 160 -7.21 -4.91 11.92
C TYR A 160 -5.99 -5.01 11.00
N LEU A 161 -5.03 -4.09 11.12
CA LEU A 161 -3.81 -4.10 10.31
C LEU A 161 -3.02 -5.41 10.47
N ILE A 162 -2.94 -5.94 11.70
CA ILE A 162 -2.29 -7.23 11.99
C ILE A 162 -3.08 -8.41 11.45
N ASP A 163 -4.41 -8.29 11.40
CA ASP A 163 -5.33 -9.34 10.95
C ASP A 163 -5.66 -9.27 9.45
N ILE A 164 -4.91 -8.47 8.66
CA ILE A 164 -5.21 -8.23 7.24
C ILE A 164 -5.29 -9.49 6.38
N ASP A 165 -4.48 -10.51 6.68
CA ASP A 165 -4.46 -11.79 5.99
C ASP A 165 -5.78 -12.59 6.13
N CYS A 166 -6.60 -12.25 7.12
CA CYS A 166 -7.93 -12.87 7.31
C CYS A 166 -9.01 -12.28 6.38
N TYR A 167 -8.77 -11.13 5.75
CA TYR A 167 -9.78 -10.40 4.98
C TYR A 167 -9.60 -10.50 3.46
N PHE A 168 -8.53 -11.17 3.00
CA PHE A 168 -8.22 -11.37 1.58
C PHE A 168 -8.23 -12.86 1.23
N THR A 169 -8.18 -13.18 -0.08
CA THR A 169 -8.20 -14.56 -0.56
C THR A 169 -7.10 -15.39 0.12
N PRO A 170 -7.40 -16.63 0.58
CA PRO A 170 -6.41 -17.50 1.18
C PRO A 170 -5.16 -17.66 0.28
N HIS A 171 -3.99 -17.70 0.90
CA HIS A 171 -2.68 -17.77 0.23
C HIS A 171 -2.23 -16.49 -0.50
N THR A 172 -2.95 -15.37 -0.38
CA THR A 172 -2.43 -14.05 -0.78
C THR A 172 -1.16 -13.68 0.00
N PHE A 173 -1.08 -14.11 1.25
CA PHE A 173 0.02 -13.82 2.15
C PHE A 173 0.75 -15.09 2.59
N VAL A 174 2.05 -14.93 2.88
CA VAL A 174 2.79 -15.92 3.67
C VAL A 174 2.32 -15.90 5.12
N LYS A 175 2.63 -16.96 5.87
CA LYS A 175 2.32 -17.01 7.30
C LYS A 175 2.97 -15.82 8.04
N ARG A 176 2.23 -15.17 8.93
CA ARG A 176 2.72 -14.08 9.79
C ARG A 176 4.02 -14.47 10.50
N ALA A 177 4.92 -13.51 10.69
CA ALA A 177 6.21 -13.70 11.33
C ALA A 177 7.16 -14.72 10.64
N THR A 178 6.89 -15.09 9.38
CA THR A 178 7.86 -15.89 8.61
C THR A 178 9.17 -15.10 8.48
N PRO A 179 10.32 -15.63 8.93
CA PRO A 179 11.60 -14.93 8.83
C PRO A 179 11.93 -14.58 7.38
N PHE A 180 12.50 -13.39 7.16
CA PHE A 180 12.80 -12.88 5.81
C PHE A 180 13.67 -13.84 4.99
N ASP A 181 14.66 -14.47 5.62
CA ASP A 181 15.58 -15.40 4.93
C ASP A 181 14.86 -16.64 4.39
N ARG A 182 13.76 -17.07 5.04
CA ARG A 182 12.97 -18.25 4.61
C ARG A 182 12.06 -17.96 3.42
N LEU A 183 11.89 -16.70 3.04
CA LEU A 183 11.07 -16.36 1.87
C LEU A 183 11.73 -16.81 0.56
N ARG A 184 13.07 -16.93 0.55
CA ARG A 184 13.84 -17.42 -0.60
C ARG A 184 13.56 -18.88 -0.93
N ASP A 185 13.09 -19.63 0.07
CA ASP A 185 12.76 -21.05 -0.06
C ASP A 185 11.33 -21.28 -0.57
N ILE A 186 10.54 -20.21 -0.72
CA ILE A 186 9.16 -20.29 -1.21
C ILE A 186 9.19 -20.45 -2.73
N SER A 187 8.49 -21.46 -3.23
CA SER A 187 8.33 -21.72 -4.67
C SER A 187 7.74 -20.51 -5.40
N GLY A 188 8.31 -20.16 -6.57
CA GLY A 188 7.93 -18.97 -7.35
C GLY A 188 6.46 -18.87 -7.81
N ASP A 189 5.67 -19.93 -7.68
CA ASP A 189 4.23 -19.92 -7.95
C ASP A 189 3.39 -19.24 -6.85
N ARG A 190 4.00 -18.87 -5.72
CA ARG A 190 3.28 -18.25 -4.60
C ARG A 190 3.87 -16.89 -4.23
N PRO A 191 3.03 -15.90 -3.87
CA PRO A 191 3.54 -14.62 -3.41
C PRO A 191 4.32 -14.79 -2.11
N THR A 192 5.40 -14.01 -1.99
CA THR A 192 6.23 -13.91 -0.77
C THR A 192 5.76 -12.78 0.15
N TRP A 193 4.57 -12.24 -0.10
CA TRP A 193 4.06 -11.04 0.57
C TRP A 193 3.77 -11.29 2.05
N LYS A 194 4.29 -10.41 2.89
CA LYS A 194 4.15 -10.47 4.34
C LYS A 194 3.05 -9.52 4.79
N PRO A 195 2.04 -9.97 5.54
CA PRO A 195 0.95 -9.11 5.97
C PRO A 195 1.47 -7.97 6.88
N GLU A 196 2.46 -8.26 7.73
CA GLU A 196 3.09 -7.23 8.56
C GLU A 196 3.82 -6.14 7.75
N ASP A 197 4.40 -6.46 6.60
CA ASP A 197 5.10 -5.48 5.77
C ASP A 197 4.10 -4.59 5.06
N VAL A 198 3.05 -5.18 4.45
CA VAL A 198 1.99 -4.41 3.77
C VAL A 198 1.30 -3.45 4.74
N ALA A 199 1.04 -3.89 5.98
CA ALA A 199 0.48 -3.07 7.05
C ALA A 199 1.39 -1.90 7.45
N VAL A 200 2.69 -2.17 7.70
CA VAL A 200 3.65 -1.12 8.06
C VAL A 200 3.81 -0.12 6.91
N ASP A 201 3.85 -0.61 5.68
CA ASP A 201 3.97 0.20 4.46
C ASP A 201 2.79 1.17 4.31
N ALA A 202 1.57 0.73 4.64
CA ALA A 202 0.36 1.56 4.61
C ALA A 202 0.40 2.68 5.65
N VAL A 203 0.90 2.41 6.85
CA VAL A 203 1.01 3.45 7.87
C VAL A 203 2.07 4.48 7.49
N PHE A 204 3.19 4.03 6.92
CA PHE A 204 4.21 4.95 6.42
C PHE A 204 3.73 5.78 5.24
N SER A 205 2.96 5.23 4.30
CA SER A 205 2.43 6.01 3.18
C SER A 205 1.51 7.16 3.63
N GLN A 206 0.77 6.97 4.74
CA GLN A 206 -0.05 8.04 5.33
C GLN A 206 0.80 9.03 6.15
N LEU A 207 1.76 8.54 6.95
CA LEU A 207 2.65 9.40 7.74
C LEU A 207 3.51 10.32 6.84
N PHE A 208 3.86 9.84 5.65
CA PHE A 208 4.71 10.53 4.68
C PHE A 208 3.91 11.19 3.55
N GLN A 209 2.58 11.31 3.70
CA GLN A 209 1.74 11.97 2.71
C GLN A 209 2.05 13.48 2.66
N LEU A 210 2.30 13.99 1.45
CA LEU A 210 2.46 15.41 1.15
C LEU A 210 1.17 15.96 0.50
N PRO A 211 0.82 17.24 0.73
CA PRO A 211 1.53 18.23 1.57
C PRO A 211 1.34 18.00 3.07
N SER A 212 0.29 17.30 3.48
CA SER A 212 0.01 17.01 4.89
C SER A 212 -0.68 15.65 5.03
N PRO A 213 -0.42 14.89 6.10
CA PRO A 213 -1.19 13.70 6.41
C PRO A 213 -2.63 14.03 6.74
N GLN A 214 -3.52 13.06 6.57
CA GLN A 214 -4.93 13.22 6.91
C GLN A 214 -5.15 13.43 8.42
N HIS A 215 -4.39 12.72 9.26
CA HIS A 215 -4.51 12.79 10.73
C HIS A 215 -3.21 13.32 11.36
N LYS A 216 -3.26 13.63 12.67
CA LYS A 216 -2.08 14.14 13.40
C LYS A 216 -0.98 13.08 13.44
N LEU A 217 0.28 13.48 13.27
CA LEU A 217 1.45 12.56 13.28
C LEU A 217 1.46 11.57 14.44
N VAL A 218 1.17 12.05 15.66
CA VAL A 218 1.13 11.23 16.88
C VAL A 218 0.18 10.04 16.79
N TYR A 219 -0.90 10.13 15.99
CA TYR A 219 -1.80 9.02 15.75
C TYR A 219 -1.07 7.85 15.07
N TYR A 220 -0.39 8.09 13.95
CA TYR A 220 0.37 7.07 13.24
C TYR A 220 1.51 6.48 14.10
N HIS A 221 2.17 7.31 14.92
CA HIS A 221 3.18 6.83 15.88
C HIS A 221 2.56 5.83 16.86
N SER A 222 1.36 6.16 17.36
CA SER A 222 0.64 5.32 18.32
C SER A 222 0.13 4.03 17.67
N VAL A 223 -0.35 4.06 16.43
CA VAL A 223 -0.78 2.86 15.68
C VAL A 223 0.39 1.90 15.50
N LEU A 224 1.55 2.38 15.03
CA LEU A 224 2.75 1.54 14.90
C LEU A 224 3.21 0.96 16.25
N THR A 225 3.09 1.74 17.32
CA THR A 225 3.40 1.29 18.68
C THR A 225 2.43 0.19 19.15
N GLU A 226 1.13 0.32 18.90
CA GLU A 226 0.15 -0.73 19.22
C GLU A 226 0.37 -1.98 18.36
N CYS A 227 0.69 -1.86 17.06
CA CYS A 227 1.06 -2.99 16.20
C CYS A 227 2.24 -3.78 16.80
N CYS A 228 3.29 -3.09 17.27
CA CYS A 228 4.42 -3.71 17.96
C CYS A 228 4.04 -4.45 19.24
N LYS A 229 3.07 -3.94 20.02
CA LYS A 229 2.59 -4.61 21.23
C LYS A 229 1.79 -5.87 20.91
N ILE A 230 0.96 -5.83 19.87
CA ILE A 230 0.08 -6.94 19.48
C ILE A 230 0.89 -8.10 18.87
N ALA A 231 1.82 -7.81 17.96
CA ALA A 231 2.57 -8.84 17.24
C ALA A 231 4.07 -8.52 17.14
N PRO A 232 4.80 -8.46 18.27
CA PRO A 232 6.20 -8.02 18.30
C PRO A 232 7.11 -8.86 17.40
N ALA A 233 6.90 -10.18 17.35
CA ALA A 233 7.71 -11.11 16.55
C ALA A 233 7.59 -10.89 15.03
N ALA A 234 6.48 -10.31 14.56
CA ALA A 234 6.26 -9.99 13.14
C ALA A 234 6.65 -8.54 12.83
N ILE A 235 6.13 -7.60 13.63
CA ILE A 235 6.21 -6.17 13.33
C ILE A 235 7.59 -5.59 13.60
N ALA A 236 8.27 -5.99 14.69
CA ALA A 236 9.57 -5.40 15.01
C ALA A 236 10.64 -5.68 13.93
N PRO A 237 10.78 -6.92 13.40
CA PRO A 237 11.67 -7.17 12.26
C PRO A 237 11.27 -6.40 10.99
N SER A 238 9.96 -6.23 10.76
CA SER A 238 9.42 -5.48 9.63
C SER A 238 9.78 -3.99 9.70
N LEU A 239 9.48 -3.34 10.83
CA LEU A 239 9.88 -1.95 11.11
C LEU A 239 11.39 -1.76 11.01
N GLY A 240 12.17 -2.71 11.52
CA GLY A 240 13.63 -2.65 11.39
C GLY A 240 14.12 -2.59 9.94
N ARG A 241 13.42 -3.20 8.98
CA ARG A 241 13.75 -3.07 7.54
C ARG A 241 13.30 -1.72 7.00
N ALA A 242 12.09 -1.26 7.31
CA ALA A 242 11.58 0.05 6.92
C ALA A 242 12.48 1.21 7.43
N ILE A 243 12.90 1.16 8.70
CA ILE A 243 13.81 2.16 9.30
C ILE A 243 15.14 2.20 8.56
N ARG A 244 15.70 1.04 8.20
CA ARG A 244 16.96 0.98 7.44
C ARG A 244 16.82 1.53 6.03
N PHE A 245 15.69 1.29 5.39
CA PHE A 245 15.37 1.89 4.10
C PHE A 245 15.33 3.42 4.23
N LEU A 246 14.50 3.95 5.13
CA LEU A 246 14.35 5.40 5.34
C LEU A 246 15.68 6.07 5.73
N TYR A 247 16.48 5.44 6.60
CA TYR A 247 17.80 5.94 6.99
C TYR A 247 18.75 6.07 5.79
N ARG A 248 18.76 5.08 4.89
CA ARG A 248 19.58 5.11 3.65
C ARG A 248 19.07 6.17 2.66
N SER A 249 17.77 6.44 2.68
CA SER A 249 17.13 7.42 1.80
C SER A 249 17.20 8.86 2.30
N LEU A 250 17.77 9.14 3.48
CA LEU A 250 17.81 10.48 4.08
C LEU A 250 18.43 11.56 3.18
N GLU A 251 19.36 11.20 2.30
CA GLU A 251 19.97 12.16 1.35
C GLU A 251 19.04 12.54 0.19
N THR A 252 18.04 11.70 -0.07
CA THR A 252 17.12 11.83 -1.20
C THR A 252 15.73 12.22 -0.78
N ILE A 253 15.33 11.94 0.46
CA ILE A 253 13.96 12.18 0.91
C ILE A 253 13.69 13.67 1.09
N ASP A 254 12.44 14.10 0.85
CA ASP A 254 11.99 15.47 1.10
C ASP A 254 12.30 15.91 2.55
N LEU A 255 12.61 17.21 2.71
CA LEU A 255 13.04 17.78 3.99
C LEU A 255 11.97 17.64 5.08
N ASP A 256 10.70 17.89 4.77
CA ASP A 256 9.61 17.75 5.74
C ASP A 256 9.45 16.28 6.15
N LEU A 257 9.53 15.37 5.19
CA LEU A 257 9.46 13.93 5.44
C LEU A 257 10.65 13.43 6.28
N SER A 258 11.84 14.02 6.10
CA SER A 258 13.01 13.72 6.93
C SER A 258 12.79 14.11 8.40
N HIS A 259 12.14 15.25 8.66
CA HIS A 259 11.78 15.68 10.00
C HIS A 259 10.69 14.78 10.60
N ARG A 260 9.66 14.41 9.83
CA ARG A 260 8.63 13.47 10.28
C ARG A 260 9.22 12.12 10.64
N PHE A 261 10.18 11.63 9.86
CA PHE A 261 10.92 10.41 10.19
C PHE A 261 11.68 10.54 11.52
N LEU A 262 12.40 11.64 11.71
CA LEU A 262 13.16 11.90 12.94
C LEU A 262 12.24 11.93 14.17
N ASP A 263 11.14 12.67 14.09
CA ASP A 263 10.15 12.80 15.17
C ASP A 263 9.49 11.44 15.49
N TRP A 264 9.09 10.72 14.45
CA TRP A 264 8.53 9.38 14.60
C TRP A 264 9.54 8.41 15.22
N PHE A 265 10.76 8.38 14.72
CA PHE A 265 11.79 7.45 15.19
C PHE A 265 12.19 7.73 16.64
N ALA A 266 12.36 9.00 17.01
CA ALA A 266 12.64 9.39 18.39
C ALA A 266 11.50 9.01 19.35
N HIS A 267 10.24 9.26 18.94
CA HIS A 267 9.07 8.87 19.73
C HIS A 267 8.92 7.35 19.81
N HIS A 268 9.21 6.62 18.73
CA HIS A 268 9.19 5.16 18.73
C HIS A 268 10.21 4.62 19.73
N LEU A 269 11.46 5.07 19.66
CA LEU A 269 12.53 4.64 20.57
C LEU A 269 12.23 4.93 22.04
N SER A 270 11.61 6.08 22.37
CA SER A 270 11.26 6.40 23.75
C SER A 270 10.24 5.43 24.35
N ASN A 271 9.41 4.78 23.53
CA ASN A 271 8.47 3.74 23.95
C ASN A 271 9.11 2.34 24.10
N PHE A 272 10.33 2.13 23.56
CA PHE A 272 11.05 0.84 23.59
C PHE A 272 12.43 0.96 24.26
N GLY A 273 12.55 1.86 25.23
CA GLY A 273 13.75 2.00 26.07
C GLY A 273 15.00 2.43 25.31
N PHE A 274 14.84 3.18 24.21
CA PHE A 274 15.93 3.65 23.36
C PHE A 274 16.86 2.56 22.81
N THR A 275 16.32 1.33 22.68
CA THR A 275 17.09 0.20 22.17
C THR A 275 17.12 0.21 20.65
N TRP A 276 18.29 0.51 20.09
CA TRP A 276 18.57 0.37 18.65
C TRP A 276 20.01 -0.08 18.44
N LYS A 277 20.28 -0.73 17.30
CA LYS A 277 21.63 -1.16 16.95
C LYS A 277 22.40 0.01 16.30
N TRP A 278 22.74 1.00 17.12
CA TRP A 278 23.40 2.25 16.71
C TRP A 278 24.70 2.05 15.91
N SER A 279 25.41 0.95 16.14
CA SER A 279 26.63 0.63 15.38
C SER A 279 26.37 0.45 13.87
N GLU A 280 25.14 0.11 13.45
CA GLU A 280 24.76 0.05 12.03
C GLU A 280 24.83 1.42 11.34
N TRP A 281 24.82 2.52 12.10
CA TRP A 281 24.82 3.90 11.60
C TRP A 281 26.18 4.59 11.76
N SER A 282 27.19 3.86 12.26
CA SER A 282 28.56 4.39 12.43
C SER A 282 29.24 4.71 11.11
N VAL A 283 28.80 4.09 10.01
CA VAL A 283 29.22 4.42 8.66
C VAL A 283 28.15 5.33 8.07
N PRO A 284 28.44 6.64 7.87
CA PRO A 284 27.48 7.51 7.22
C PRO A 284 27.17 7.01 5.80
N PRO A 285 25.99 7.35 5.25
CA PRO A 285 25.66 7.01 3.87
C PRO A 285 26.77 7.48 2.91
N GLN A 286 26.93 6.75 1.80
CA GLN A 286 28.17 6.63 1.02
C GLN A 286 28.86 7.96 0.65
N ARG A 287 28.13 9.08 0.63
CA ARG A 287 28.59 10.41 0.22
C ARG A 287 29.51 11.12 1.22
N TYR A 288 29.46 10.77 2.50
CA TYR A 288 30.43 11.28 3.49
C TYR A 288 31.83 10.67 3.35
N ARG A 289 32.00 9.65 2.49
CA ARG A 289 33.32 9.11 2.15
C ARG A 289 34.00 9.86 0.99
N SER A 290 33.27 10.74 0.29
CA SER A 290 33.73 11.45 -0.90
C SER A 290 33.92 12.95 -0.72
N LEU A 291 33.76 13.48 0.49
CA LEU A 291 34.16 14.85 0.82
C LEU A 291 35.64 14.84 1.26
N PRO A 292 36.51 15.66 0.65
CA PRO A 292 37.93 15.76 1.02
C PRO A 292 38.13 16.29 2.44
#